data_AF-A0A9D8BKW3-F1
#
_entry.id   AF-A0A9D8BKW3-F1
#
_cell.length_a   1.000
_cell.length_b   1.000
_cell.length_c   1.000
_cell.angle_alpha   90.00
_cell.angle_beta   90.00
_cell.angle_gamma   90.00
#
_symmetry.space_group_name_H-M   'P 1'
#
loop_
_entity.id
_entity.type
_entity.pdbx_description
1 polymer ?
#
loop_
_entity_poly.entity_id
_entity_poly.type
_entity_poly.pdbx_seq_one_letter_code
_entity_poly.pdbx_strand_id
1 'polypeptide(L)' 'MKVRASVKPISKEDRLVIRRSGVRIKKGRIRGGKKVRRIVSSIPKHKQRQG' A
#
# COMPACT_ATOMS: atom_id res chain seq x y z
N MET A 1 9.60 -6.97 -6.03
CA MET A 1 8.41 -6.21 -5.58
C MET A 1 7.71 -5.66 -6.81
N LYS A 2 6.46 -6.03 -7.09
CA LYS A 2 5.71 -5.57 -8.27
C LYS A 2 4.91 -4.31 -7.95
N VAL A 3 4.91 -3.30 -8.82
CA VAL A 3 4.08 -2.08 -8.67
C VAL A 3 2.96 -2.12 -9.70
N ARG A 4 1.70 -1.95 -9.27
CA ARG A 4 0.51 -2.05 -10.13
C ARG A 4 -0.59 -1.11 -9.63
N ALA A 5 -1.46 -0.66 -10.55
CA ALA A 5 -2.63 0.14 -10.20
C ALA A 5 -3.62 -0.60 -9.26
N SER A 6 -3.73 -1.92 -9.41
CA SER A 6 -4.54 -2.80 -8.57
C SER A 6 -3.68 -3.87 -7.94
N VAL A 7 -3.82 -4.06 -6.63
CA VAL A 7 -3.11 -5.10 -5.87
C VAL A 7 -4.12 -6.02 -5.20
N LYS A 8 -3.93 -7.33 -5.37
CA LYS A 8 -4.79 -8.36 -4.78
C LYS A 8 -3.91 -9.46 -4.14
N PRO A 9 -4.35 -10.07 -3.04
CA PRO A 9 -3.76 -11.31 -2.54
C PRO A 9 -3.75 -12.38 -3.63
N ILE A 10 -2.70 -13.18 -3.68
CA ILE A 10 -2.56 -14.33 -4.60
C ILE A 10 -2.77 -15.63 -3.84
N SER A 11 -2.27 -15.72 -2.60
CA SER A 11 -2.48 -16.88 -1.72
C SER A 11 -3.11 -16.49 -0.38
N LYS A 12 -3.48 -17.49 0.43
CA LYS A 12 -4.16 -17.28 1.73
C LYS A 12 -3.26 -16.59 2.76
N GLU A 13 -1.95 -16.72 2.59
CA GLU A 13 -0.92 -16.19 3.49
C GLU A 13 -0.59 -14.71 3.20
N ASP A 14 -1.01 -14.20 2.04
CA ASP A 14 -0.76 -12.83 1.61
C ASP A 14 -1.56 -11.83 2.46
N ARG A 15 -0.87 -10.87 3.09
CA ARG A 15 -1.50 -9.86 3.93
C ARG A 15 -1.54 -8.50 3.26
N LEU A 16 -2.72 -7.87 3.26
CA LEU A 16 -2.90 -6.49 2.82
C LEU A 16 -2.50 -5.52 3.93
N VAL A 17 -1.51 -4.67 3.63
CA VAL A 17 -1.04 -3.59 4.50
C VAL A 17 -1.38 -2.25 3.86
N ILE A 18 -2.11 -1.41 4.59
CA ILE A 18 -2.48 -0.06 4.15
C ILE A 18 -1.63 0.95 4.93
N ARG A 19 -0.74 1.67 4.24
CA ARG A 19 0.08 2.73 4.84
C ARG A 19 -0.42 4.10 4.38
N ARG A 20 -0.67 5.02 5.31
CA ARG A 20 -0.97 6.43 5.01
C ARG A 20 0.33 7.24 5.16
N SER A 21 0.73 7.98 4.13
CA SER A 21 1.97 8.74 4.15
C SER A 21 1.83 10.05 4.94
N GLY A 22 1.87 10.00 6.27
CA GLY A 22 1.85 11.19 7.15
C GLY A 22 0.59 12.06 7.01
N VAL A 23 0.39 12.98 7.95
CA VAL A 23 -0.54 14.09 7.75
C VAL A 23 0.20 15.17 6.99
N ARG A 24 -0.32 15.63 5.85
CA ARG A 24 0.22 16.82 5.17
C ARG A 24 -0.63 18.02 5.56
N ILE A 25 -0.04 18.97 6.28
CA ILE A 25 -0.62 20.29 6.47
C ILE A 25 -0.27 21.11 5.22
N LYS A 26 -1.27 21.54 4.45
CA LYS A 26 -1.08 22.46 3.32
C LYS A 26 -2.04 23.62 3.48
N LYS A 27 -1.51 24.85 3.64
CA LYS A 27 -2.29 26.10 3.79
C LYS A 27 -3.37 26.01 4.90
N GLY A 28 -2.99 25.62 6.11
CA GLY A 28 -3.90 25.56 7.27
C GLY A 28 -4.93 24.41 7.25
N ARG A 29 -4.94 23.53 6.24
CA ARG A 29 -5.86 22.38 6.16
C ARG A 29 -5.11 21.05 6.36
N ILE A 30 -5.58 20.23 7.29
CA ILE A 30 -5.10 18.86 7.52
C ILE A 30 -5.57 17.99 6.34
N ARG A 31 -4.65 17.59 5.45
CA ARG A 31 -4.94 16.58 4.41
C ARG A 31 -4.34 15.23 4.84
N GLY A 32 -5.17 14.19 4.79
CA GLY A 32 -4.69 12.81 4.96
C GLY A 32 -3.67 12.48 3.87
N GLY A 33 -2.55 11.88 4.27
CA GLY A 33 -1.49 11.44 3.35
C GLY A 33 -1.98 10.47 2.29
N LYS A 34 -1.17 10.30 1.23
CA LYS A 34 -1.45 9.33 0.17
C LYS A 34 -1.58 7.93 0.79
N LYS A 35 -2.69 7.24 0.49
CA LYS A 35 -2.89 5.84 0.87
C LYS A 35 -2.08 4.97 -0.10
N VAL A 36 -1.11 4.23 0.43
CA VAL A 36 -0.35 3.23 -0.31
C VAL A 36 -0.79 1.86 0.20
N ARG A 37 -1.43 1.07 -0.67
CA ARG A 37 -1.76 -0.32 -0.37
C ARG A 37 -0.60 -1.23 -0.79
N ARG A 38 -0.25 -2.21 0.04
CA ARG A 38 0.85 -3.16 -0.21
C ARG A 38 0.39 -4.56 0.14
N ILE A 39 0.73 -5.55 -0.69
CA ILE A 39 0.64 -6.96 -0.33
C ILE A 39 2.00 -7.42 0.19
N VAL A 40 2.03 -7.93 1.42
CA VAL A 40 3.20 -8.54 2.06
C VAL A 40 2.99 -10.04 2.11
N SER A 41 4.02 -10.79 1.73
CA SER A 41 4.02 -12.24 1.67
C SER A 41 5.41 -12.77 2.00
N SER A 42 5.47 -13.99 2.53
CA SER A 42 6.71 -14.77 2.64
C SER A 42 7.26 -15.10 1.24
N ILE A 43 6.37 -15.32 0.26
CA ILE A 43 6.72 -15.62 -1.13
C ILE A 43 7.12 -14.31 -1.85
N PRO A 44 8.40 -14.13 -2.26
CA PRO A 44 8.86 -12.86 -2.83
C PRO A 44 8.13 -12.44 -4.11
N LYS A 45 7.65 -13.42 -4.89
CA LYS A 45 6.93 -13.21 -6.16
C LYS A 45 5.53 -12.59 -5.96
N HIS A 46 4.94 -12.72 -4.76
CA HIS A 46 3.61 -12.20 -4.43
C HIS A 46 3.63 -10.76 -3.90
N LYS A 47 4.80 -10.24 -3.49
CA LYS A 47 4.95 -8.89 -2.95
C LYS A 47 4.55 -7.82 -3.99
N GLN A 48 3.50 -7.05 -3.68
CA GLN A 48 2.92 -6.04 -4.57
C GLN A 48 2.75 -4.68 -3.86
N ARG A 49 2.80 -3.57 -4.61
CA ARG A 49 2.52 -2.21 -4.13
C ARG A 49 1.60 -1.48 -5.09
N GLN A 50 0.58 -0.83 -4.55
CA GLN A 50 -0.32 0.02 -5.30
C GLN A 50 0.36 1.38 -5.56
N GLY A 51 0.46 1.74 -6.83
CA GLY A 51 1.11 2.96 -7.30
C GLY A 51 1.12 3.03 -8.81
#